data_AF-A0A0G1NG10-F1
#
_entry.id   AF-A0A0G1NG10-F1
#
_cell.length_a   1.000
_cell.length_b   1.000
_cell.length_c   1.000
_cell.angle_alpha   90.00
_cell.angle_beta   90.00
_cell.angle_gamma   90.00
#
_symmetry.space_group_name_H-M   'P 1'
#
loop_
_entity.id
_entity.type
_entity.pdbx_description
1 polymer ?
#
loop_
_entity_poly.entity_id
_entity_poly.type
_entity_poly.pdbx_seq_one_letter_code
_entity_poly.pdbx_strand_id
1 'polypeptide(L)' 'MSLGINDVRKGSLIIMEGDPYLVMLVSHQHIGRGSANVQLKVKSLLTGKIFDRTIKSSESFEEAVFKTQDGGEGN' A
#
# COMPACT_ATOMS: atom_id res chain seq x y z
N MET A 1 -2.63 -7.60 -15.39
CA MET A 1 -1.62 -6.63 -14.93
C MET A 1 -1.55 -6.76 -13.42
N SER A 2 -0.46 -7.30 -12.90
CA SER A 2 -0.20 -7.37 -11.45
C SER A 2 0.48 -6.06 -11.04
N LEU A 3 -0.28 -5.13 -10.44
CA LEU A 3 0.31 -3.96 -9.79
C LEU A 3 1.07 -4.48 -8.55
N GLY A 4 2.36 -4.17 -8.45
CA GLY A 4 3.15 -4.60 -7.30
C GLY A 4 2.84 -3.70 -6.12
N ILE A 5 3.09 -4.18 -4.90
CA ILE A 5 3.15 -3.37 -3.66
C ILE A 5 4.01 -2.08 -3.81
N ASN A 6 4.88 -2.02 -4.82
CA ASN A 6 5.69 -0.85 -5.17
C ASN A 6 4.89 0.32 -5.79
N ASP A 7 3.72 0.07 -6.36
CA ASP A 7 2.87 1.10 -6.95
C ASP A 7 1.99 1.81 -5.90
N VAL A 8 1.83 1.21 -4.72
CA VAL A 8 1.08 1.82 -3.61
C VAL A 8 1.82 3.06 -3.13
N ARG A 9 1.13 4.20 -3.13
CA ARG A 9 1.65 5.47 -2.60
C ARG A 9 0.82 5.96 -1.43
N LYS A 10 1.40 6.90 -0.68
CA LYS A 10 0.66 7.65 0.33
C LYS A 10 -0.49 8.40 -0.34
N GLY A 11 -1.69 8.29 0.24
CA GLY A 11 -2.92 8.86 -0.29
C GLY A 11 -3.76 7.86 -1.09
N SER A 12 -3.21 6.70 -1.45
CA SER A 12 -3.99 5.63 -2.08
C SER A 12 -5.08 5.13 -1.13
N LEU A 13 -6.26 4.84 -1.68
CA LEU A 13 -7.32 4.12 -0.99
C LEU A 13 -7.18 2.64 -1.32
N ILE A 14 -7.26 1.79 -0.32
CA ILE A 14 -7.23 0.33 -0.48
C ILE A 14 -8.46 -0.26 0.22
N ILE A 15 -9.01 -1.32 -0.36
CA ILE A 15 -10.09 -2.08 0.26
C ILE A 15 -9.47 -3.34 0.83
N MET A 16 -9.62 -3.54 2.14
CA MET A 16 -9.17 -4.77 2.80
C MET A 16 -10.36 -5.37 3.53
N GLU A 17 -10.63 -6.66 3.29
CA GLU A 17 -11.73 -7.38 3.94
C GLU A 17 -13.12 -6.72 3.74
N GLY A 18 -13.29 -5.94 2.66
CA GLY A 18 -14.52 -5.21 2.35
C GLY A 18 -14.59 -3.79 2.92
N ASP A 19 -13.61 -3.38 3.72
CA ASP A 19 -13.58 -2.05 4.34
C ASP A 19 -12.58 -1.11 3.62
N PRO A 20 -12.92 0.19 3.45
CA PRO A 20 -12.01 1.18 2.87
C PRO A 20 -10.99 1.71 3.88
N TYR A 21 -9.73 1.72 3.46
CA TYR A 21 -8.59 2.24 4.20
C TYR A 21 -7.80 3.24 3.37
N LEU A 22 -7.38 4.33 4.00
CA LEU A 22 -6.50 5.33 3.40
C LEU A 22 -5.05 5.07 3.77
N VAL A 23 -4.18 4.91 2.78
CA VAL A 23 -2.74 4.76 2.98
C VAL A 23 -2.16 6.11 3.42
N MET A 24 -1.62 6.16 4.62
CA MET A 24 -0.97 7.33 5.19
C MET A 24 0.55 7.32 5.02
N LEU A 25 1.17 6.14 4.97
CA LEU A 25 2.61 5.99 4.84
C LEU A 25 2.95 4.64 4.20
N VAL A 26 4.02 4.61 3.41
CA VAL A 26 4.57 3.40 2.79
C VAL A 26 6.04 3.29 3.20
N SER A 27 6.41 2.20 3.87
CA SER A 27 7.77 1.90 4.32
C SER A 27 8.26 0.62 3.66
N HIS A 28 9.21 0.73 2.75
CA HIS A 28 9.88 -0.42 2.16
C HIS A 28 10.97 -0.87 3.10
N GLN A 29 10.86 -2.09 3.62
CA GLN A 29 11.85 -2.67 4.50
C GLN A 29 12.51 -3.86 3.80
N HIS A 30 13.84 -3.79 3.70
CA HIS A 30 14.65 -4.89 3.20
C HIS A 30 15.12 -5.71 4.39
N ILE A 31 14.37 -6.76 4.74
CA ILE A 31 14.87 -7.74 5.69
C ILE A 31 15.98 -8.52 4.98
N GLY A 32 17.23 -8.35 5.44
CA GLY A 32 18.40 -8.99 4.86
C GLY A 32 18.22 -10.52 4.72
N ARG A 33 18.77 -11.08 3.63
CA ARG A 33 18.65 -12.49 3.18
C ARG A 33 17.32 -12.90 2.54
N GLY A 34 16.70 -12.01 1.75
CA GLY A 34 15.89 -12.43 0.60
C GLY A 34 14.38 -12.23 0.70
N SER A 35 13.87 -11.37 1.59
CA SER A 35 12.45 -11.03 1.60
C SER A 35 12.23 -9.53 1.78
N ALA A 36 11.80 -8.88 0.71
CA ALA A 36 11.34 -7.50 0.76
C ALA A 36 9.91 -7.48 1.33
N ASN A 37 9.73 -6.78 2.44
CA ASN A 37 8.42 -6.51 3.00
C ASN A 37 8.14 -5.00 2.94
N VAL A 38 6.86 -4.66 2.79
CA VAL A 38 6.42 -3.28 2.77
C VAL A 38 5.43 -3.11 3.89
N GLN A 39 5.71 -2.15 4.78
CA GLN A 39 4.83 -1.76 5.85
C GLN A 39 4.04 -0.54 5.43
N LEU A 40 2.72 -0.69 5.36
CA LEU A 40 1.78 0.37 5.05
C LEU A 40 1.15 0.86 6.35
N LYS A 41 1.20 2.17 6.63
CA LYS A 41 0.35 2.77 7.66
C LYS A 41 -0.96 3.15 7.01
N VAL A 42 -2.05 2.59 7.49
CA VAL A 42 -3.38 2.77 6.92
C VAL A 42 -4.33 3.33 7.97
N LYS A 43 -5.34 4.06 7.51
CA LYS A 43 -6.43 4.59 8.34
C LYS A 43 -7.75 4.05 7.84
N SER A 44 -8.48 3.33 8.70
CA SER A 44 -9.85 2.93 8.44
C SER A 44 -10.71 4.17 8.23
N LEU A 45 -11.37 4.27 7.07
CA LEU A 45 -12.32 5.35 6.83
C LEU A 45 -13.65 5.14 7.57
N LEU A 46 -13.98 3.89 7.91
CA LEU A 46 -15.20 3.56 8.65
C LEU A 46 -15.08 3.88 10.13
N THR A 47 -13.97 3.46 10.76
CA THR A 47 -13.79 3.60 12.21
C THR A 47 -12.86 4.74 12.61
N GLY A 48 -12.12 5.31 11.66
CA GLY A 48 -11.09 6.32 11.91
C GLY A 48 -9.81 5.77 12.55
N LYS A 49 -9.73 4.47 12.83
CA LYS A 49 -8.56 3.83 13.45
C LYS A 49 -7.37 3.81 12.50
N ILE A 50 -6.18 4.10 13.04
CA ILE A 50 -4.92 4.08 12.29
C ILE A 50 -4.10 2.90 12.80
N PHE A 51 -3.62 2.06 11.89
CA PHE A 51 -2.75 0.92 12.21
C PHE A 51 -1.75 0.68 11.07
N ASP A 52 -0.71 -0.09 11.38
CA ASP A 52 0.28 -0.55 10.42
C ASP A 52 -0.04 -1.96 9.93
N ARG A 53 0.15 -2.17 8.63
CA ARG A 53 -0.04 -3.46 7.96
C ARG A 53 1.23 -3.79 7.21
N THR A 54 1.83 -4.92 7.53
CA THR A 54 3.01 -5.41 6.82
C THR A 54 2.57 -6.40 5.76
N ILE A 55 3.01 -6.18 4.53
CA ILE A 55 2.73 -7.04 3.39
C ILE A 55 4.04 -7.55 2.81
N LYS A 56 4.11 -8.85 2.54
CA LYS A 56 5.25 -9.45 1.86
C LYS A 56 5.15 -9.18 0.37
N SER A 57 6.26 -8.98 -0.32
CA SER A 57 6.25 -8.83 -1.79
C SER A 57 5.66 -10.03 -2.54
N SER A 58 5.53 -11.19 -1.87
CA SER A 58 4.91 -12.39 -2.42
C SER A 58 3.39 -12.50 -2.13
N GLU A 59 2.83 -11.62 -1.31
CA GLU A 59 1.40 -11.53 -1.04
C GLU A 59 0.77 -10.45 -1.93
N SER A 60 -0.31 -10.81 -2.62
CA SER A 60 -1.10 -9.89 -3.45
C SER A 60 -2.35 -9.47 -2.68
N PHE A 61 -2.77 -8.22 -2.82
CA PHE A 61 -4.00 -7.67 -2.24
C PHE A 61 -4.76 -6.94 -3.34
N GLU A 62 -6.09 -6.88 -3.21
CA GLU A 62 -6.94 -6.14 -4.13
C GLU A 62 -6.74 -4.64 -3.89
N GLU A 63 -5.99 -3.99 -4.78
CA GLU A 63 -5.86 -2.54 -4.76
C GLU A 63 -7.18 -1.90 -5.20
N ALA A 64 -7.73 -1.01 -4.38
CA ALA A 64 -8.88 -0.21 -4.77
C ALA A 64 -8.39 0.91 -5.68
N VAL A 65 -8.37 0.61 -6.97
CA VAL A 65 -7.91 1.48 -8.07
C VAL A 65 -8.27 2.94 -7.82
N PHE A 66 -7.28 3.75 -7.43
CA PHE A 66 -7.34 5.19 -7.62
C PHE A 66 -6.01 5.66 -8.21
N LYS A 67 -6.04 5.91 -9.52
CA LYS A 67 -5.05 6.71 -10.24
C LYS A 67 -4.85 8.03 -9.49
N THR A 68 -3.80 8.14 -8.71
CA THR A 68 -3.23 9.45 -8.40
C THR A 68 -2.34 9.81 -9.56
N GLN A 69 -2.86 10.70 -10.39
CA GLN A 69 -2.20 11.32 -11.51
C GLN A 69 -1.08 12.21 -10.96
N ASP A 70 0.12 11.66 -10.85
CA ASP A 70 1.38 12.38 -10.62
C ASP A 70 2.43 11.64 -11.47
N GLY A 71 2.77 12.10 -12.67
CA GLY A 71 3.33 13.43 -12.90
C GLY A 71 4.84 13.45 -12.64
N GLY A 72 5.57 12.38 -12.93
CA GLY A 72 7.03 12.32 -12.88
C GLY A 72 7.62 11.86 -14.20
N GLU A 73 8.01 12.83 -15.00
CA GLU A 73 8.76 12.74 -16.25
C GLU A 73 10.00 11.85 -16.13
N GLY A 74 10.40 11.27 -17.26
CA GLY A 74 11.38 10.21 -17.34
C GLY A 74 12.82 10.60 -17.01
N ASN A 75 13.65 9.57 -17.00
CA ASN A 75 15.03 9.64 -17.47
C ASN A 75 15.34 8.41 -18.30
#